data_AF-A0A915MUI2-F1
#
_entry.id   AF-A0A915MUI2-F1
#
_cell.length_a   1.000
_cell.length_b   1.000
_cell.length_c   1.000
_cell.angle_alpha   90.00
_cell.angle_beta   90.00
_cell.angle_gamma   90.00
#
_symmetry.space_group_name_H-M   'P 1'
#
loop_
_entity.id
_entity.type
_entity.pdbx_description
1 polymer ?
#
loop_
_entity_poly.entity_id
_entity_poly.type
_entity_poly.pdbx_seq_one_letter_code
_entity_poly.pdbx_strand_id
1 'polypeptide(L)'
;MVGTSEKQLLIYGDICKKEAIRESLAVIEANSCFRFIPRDNQKDFIYFDMREGCFSFVGKVGGRQLLSLAAGCLNDYIIWHEVMHALGLEHEHQRPDRDRYIEIQWKNVEPGKEINFDKIKLTDVDIYHTYDYHSLMHYDGTAFGRIDKRSRQPMMTMRPKRDGIVLRDNLELTDLDIEKLQILSGCDLTKS
;
A
#
# COMPACT_ATOMS: atom_id res chain seq x y z
N MET A 1 -2.34 -10.10 25.59
CA MET A 1 -1.02 -10.66 25.26
C MET A 1 -0.97 -10.83 23.75
N VAL A 2 -0.55 -9.78 23.03
CA VAL A 2 -0.35 -9.84 21.58
C VAL A 2 1.09 -10.28 21.37
N GLY A 3 1.25 -11.38 20.64
CA GLY A 3 2.51 -12.10 20.48
C GLY A 3 3.58 -11.26 19.80
N THR A 4 4.81 -11.48 20.26
CA THR A 4 6.08 -11.02 19.70
C THR A 4 6.14 -11.05 18.18
N SER A 5 6.39 -9.88 17.58
CA SER A 5 7.14 -9.66 16.33
C SER A 5 7.10 -10.84 15.32
N GLU A 6 6.03 -10.99 14.56
CA GLU A 6 6.10 -11.87 13.39
C GLU A 6 7.01 -11.22 12.35
N LYS A 7 8.26 -11.69 12.31
CA LYS A 7 9.22 -11.42 11.22
C LYS A 7 8.53 -11.81 9.91
N GLN A 8 8.17 -10.85 9.07
CA GLN A 8 7.59 -11.17 7.77
C GLN A 8 8.67 -11.68 6.82
N LEU A 9 8.49 -12.93 6.40
CA LEU A 9 9.48 -13.75 5.70
C LEU A 9 9.37 -13.52 4.19
N LEU A 10 10.48 -13.13 3.54
CA LEU A 10 10.50 -12.90 2.09
C LEU A 10 11.11 -14.05 1.31
N ILE A 11 10.58 -14.25 0.11
CA ILE A 11 11.21 -15.05 -0.94
C ILE A 11 11.24 -14.27 -2.23
N TYR A 12 12.43 -14.08 -2.75
CA TYR A 12 12.61 -13.82 -4.17
C TYR A 12 12.25 -15.07 -4.97
N GLY A 13 11.14 -15.03 -5.73
CA GLY A 13 10.99 -15.89 -6.90
C GLY A 13 12.07 -15.61 -7.95
N ASP A 14 11.95 -16.21 -9.14
CA ASP A 14 12.84 -15.94 -10.29
C ASP A 14 12.62 -14.55 -10.89
N ILE A 15 12.88 -13.51 -10.10
CA ILE A 15 12.94 -12.13 -10.57
C ILE A 15 14.39 -11.81 -10.92
N CYS A 16 14.64 -11.32 -12.13
CA CYS A 16 15.97 -10.88 -12.59
C CYS A 16 16.57 -9.68 -11.82
N LYS A 17 15.82 -9.08 -10.87
CA LYS A 17 16.19 -7.87 -10.11
C LYS A 17 16.03 -8.04 -8.59
N LYS A 18 16.44 -9.19 -8.05
CA LYS A 18 16.39 -9.47 -6.60
C LYS A 18 17.08 -8.39 -5.77
N GLU A 19 18.23 -7.93 -6.24
CA GLU A 19 19.04 -6.94 -5.50
C GLU A 19 18.38 -5.56 -5.43
N ALA A 20 17.73 -5.10 -6.50
CA ALA A 20 16.99 -3.84 -6.47
C ALA A 20 15.82 -3.89 -5.48
N ILE A 21 15.09 -4.99 -5.45
CA ILE A 21 14.01 -5.19 -4.47
C ILE A 21 14.61 -5.25 -3.05
N ARG A 22 15.75 -5.93 -2.84
CA ARG A 22 16.43 -6.00 -1.54
C ARG A 22 16.86 -4.64 -1.02
N GLU A 23 17.43 -3.82 -1.89
CA GLU A 23 17.84 -2.46 -1.57
C GLU A 23 16.63 -1.60 -1.20
N SER A 24 15.55 -1.71 -1.98
CA SER A 24 14.29 -1.00 -1.71
C SER A 24 13.69 -1.36 -0.35
N LEU A 25 13.67 -2.66 -0.02
CA LEU A 25 13.13 -3.18 1.24
C LEU A 25 13.90 -2.68 2.48
N ALA A 26 15.20 -2.38 2.34
CA ALA A 26 16.02 -1.87 3.44
C ALA A 26 15.46 -0.55 4.02
N VAL A 27 14.72 0.24 3.23
CA VAL A 27 14.05 1.45 3.70
C VAL A 27 12.94 1.11 4.71
N ILE A 28 12.15 0.08 4.44
CA ILE A 28 11.12 -0.39 5.38
C ILE A 28 11.79 -0.99 6.62
N GLU A 29 12.87 -1.76 6.47
CA GLU A 29 13.61 -2.32 7.62
C GLU A 29 14.25 -1.25 8.51
N ALA A 30 14.71 -0.14 7.93
CA ALA A 30 15.29 0.98 8.66
C ALA A 30 14.24 1.77 9.45
N ASN A 31 13.00 1.83 8.95
CA ASN A 31 11.91 2.60 9.53
C ASN A 31 10.91 1.77 10.35
N SER A 32 11.15 0.46 10.50
CA SER A 32 10.27 -0.45 11.24
C SER A 32 11.06 -1.62 11.85
N CYS A 33 10.37 -2.51 12.56
CA CYS A 33 10.95 -3.77 13.01
C CYS A 33 10.72 -4.95 12.06
N PHE A 34 10.12 -4.72 10.89
CA PHE A 34 10.02 -5.76 9.89
C PHE A 34 11.43 -6.13 9.40
N ARG A 35 11.65 -7.43 9.23
CA ARG A 35 12.93 -7.98 8.76
C ARG A 35 12.65 -9.00 7.69
N PHE A 36 13.25 -8.75 6.55
CA PHE A 36 13.00 -9.44 5.31
C PHE A 36 14.17 -10.38 5.01
N ILE A 37 13.97 -11.65 5.37
CA ILE A 37 15.01 -12.68 5.26
C ILE A 37 14.66 -13.68 4.15
N PRO A 38 15.66 -14.27 3.47
CA PRO A 38 15.42 -15.40 2.57
C PRO A 38 14.74 -16.55 3.32
N ARG A 39 13.69 -17.12 2.72
CA ARG A 39 13.03 -18.30 3.25
C ARG A 39 13.92 -19.53 3.17
N ASP A 40 13.75 -20.37 4.18
CA ASP A 40 14.24 -21.74 4.28
C ASP A 40 13.04 -22.70 4.28
N ASN A 41 12.49 -23.00 5.46
CA ASN A 41 11.40 -23.96 5.62
C ASN A 41 10.08 -23.32 6.11
N GLN A 42 10.02 -21.98 6.19
CA GLN A 42 8.88 -21.31 6.76
C GLN A 42 7.61 -21.53 5.92
N LYS A 43 6.51 -21.88 6.59
CA LYS A 43 5.24 -22.19 5.93
C LYS A 43 4.65 -20.99 5.20
N ASP A 44 4.65 -19.83 5.87
CA ASP A 44 4.02 -18.59 5.40
C ASP A 44 5.10 -17.62 4.93
N PHE A 45 4.93 -17.04 3.74
CA PHE A 45 5.95 -16.22 3.10
C PHE A 45 5.41 -15.43 1.91
N ILE A 46 6.02 -14.27 1.66
CA ILE A 46 5.80 -13.48 0.46
C ILE A 46 6.67 -14.03 -0.67
N TYR A 47 6.07 -14.25 -1.84
CA TYR A 47 6.73 -14.73 -3.05
C TYR A 47 6.63 -13.64 -4.11
N PHE A 48 7.76 -12.96 -4.37
CA PHE A 48 7.84 -11.96 -5.42
C PHE A 48 7.91 -12.66 -6.78
N ASP A 49 7.05 -12.27 -7.71
CA ASP A 49 7.01 -12.80 -9.08
C ASP A 49 6.73 -11.67 -10.09
N MET A 50 7.08 -11.88 -11.35
CA MET A 50 6.71 -10.95 -12.43
C MET A 50 5.42 -11.45 -13.11
N ARG A 51 4.26 -10.97 -12.64
CA ARG A 51 2.98 -11.16 -13.34
C ARG A 51 2.57 -9.87 -14.06
N GLU A 52 1.36 -9.85 -14.61
CA GLU A 52 0.78 -8.65 -15.18
C GLU A 52 0.34 -7.70 -14.06
N GLY A 53 0.90 -6.48 -14.05
CA GLY A 53 0.61 -5.46 -13.06
C GLY A 53 1.42 -5.54 -11.76
N CYS A 54 1.16 -4.57 -10.88
CA CYS A 54 1.69 -4.48 -9.52
C CYS A 54 0.52 -4.78 -8.58
N PHE A 55 0.66 -5.77 -7.70
CA PHE A 55 -0.37 -6.06 -6.69
C PHE A 55 0.17 -6.98 -5.58
N SER A 56 -0.48 -6.92 -4.43
CA SER A 56 -0.25 -7.79 -3.29
C SER A 56 -1.56 -8.14 -2.58
N PHE A 57 -1.53 -9.19 -1.78
CA PHE A 57 -2.59 -9.42 -0.79
C PHE A 57 -2.39 -8.51 0.40
N VAL A 58 -3.48 -8.14 1.08
CA VAL A 58 -3.39 -7.38 2.32
C VAL A 58 -3.17 -8.33 3.50
N GLY A 59 -2.05 -8.13 4.20
CA GLY A 59 -1.66 -8.90 5.38
C GLY A 59 -1.25 -10.34 5.09
N LYS A 60 -1.16 -11.13 6.15
CA LYS A 60 -0.77 -12.54 6.11
C LYS A 60 -1.96 -13.43 5.75
N VAL A 61 -1.98 -13.94 4.52
CA VAL A 61 -3.03 -14.86 4.04
C VAL A 61 -2.74 -16.33 4.36
N GLY A 62 -1.49 -16.66 4.67
CA GLY A 62 -1.02 -18.01 4.97
C GLY A 62 -0.50 -18.77 3.75
N GLY A 63 0.51 -19.61 3.95
CA GLY A 63 1.21 -20.32 2.87
C GLY A 63 2.03 -19.38 1.97
N ARG A 64 2.15 -19.77 0.70
CA ARG A 64 2.77 -18.93 -0.33
C ARG A 64 1.82 -17.82 -0.75
N GLN A 65 2.14 -16.56 -0.44
CA GLN A 65 1.39 -15.41 -0.94
C GLN A 65 2.15 -14.69 -2.05
N LEU A 66 1.50 -14.48 -3.20
CA LEU A 66 2.08 -13.81 -4.35
C LEU A 66 2.11 -12.28 -4.12
N LEU A 67 3.24 -11.65 -4.45
CA LEU A 67 3.36 -10.22 -4.67
C LEU A 67 3.90 -10.02 -6.09
N SER A 68 3.10 -9.41 -6.97
CA SER A 68 3.48 -9.19 -8.36
C SER A 68 4.19 -7.85 -8.52
N LEU A 69 5.34 -7.89 -9.19
CA LEU A 69 6.04 -6.70 -9.67
C LEU A 69 6.40 -6.90 -11.15
N ALA A 70 5.55 -6.42 -12.05
CA ALA A 70 5.88 -6.34 -13.47
C ALA A 70 7.12 -5.45 -13.70
N ALA A 71 7.69 -5.48 -14.91
CA ALA A 71 8.90 -4.72 -15.23
C ALA A 71 8.79 -3.20 -14.92
N GLY A 72 7.60 -2.61 -15.13
CA GLY A 72 7.32 -1.20 -14.81
C GLY A 72 7.08 -0.90 -13.33
N CYS A 73 6.94 -1.93 -12.49
CA CYS A 73 6.72 -1.82 -11.05
C CYS A 73 8.02 -1.77 -10.24
N LEU A 74 9.19 -1.92 -10.87
CA LEU A 74 10.48 -2.00 -10.20
C LEU A 74 11.05 -0.61 -9.87
N ASN A 75 10.20 0.23 -9.29
CA ASN A 75 10.53 1.52 -8.70
C ASN A 75 10.27 1.45 -7.19
N ASP A 76 11.06 2.16 -6.40
CA ASP A 76 11.03 2.04 -4.94
C ASP A 76 9.64 2.28 -4.33
N TYR A 77 8.97 3.36 -4.71
CA TYR A 77 7.65 3.70 -4.18
C TYR A 77 6.58 2.64 -4.48
N ILE A 78 6.65 1.95 -5.63
CA ILE A 78 5.72 0.86 -5.96
C ILE A 78 6.06 -0.38 -5.13
N ILE A 79 7.35 -0.71 -5.01
CA ILE A 79 7.79 -1.85 -4.19
C ILE A 79 7.33 -1.63 -2.74
N TRP A 80 7.53 -0.44 -2.18
CA TRP A 80 7.07 -0.10 -0.84
C TRP A 80 5.55 -0.21 -0.71
N HIS A 81 4.79 0.32 -1.66
CA HIS A 81 3.32 0.24 -1.66
C HIS A 81 2.83 -1.22 -1.61
N GLU A 82 3.32 -2.08 -2.50
CA GLU A 82 2.90 -3.49 -2.55
C GLU A 82 3.35 -4.29 -1.31
N VAL A 83 4.50 -3.95 -0.75
CA VAL A 83 4.99 -4.55 0.49
C VAL A 83 4.18 -4.07 1.67
N MET A 84 3.80 -2.78 1.74
CA MET A 84 2.91 -2.23 2.76
C MET A 84 1.55 -2.93 2.76
N HIS A 85 1.00 -3.25 1.59
CA HIS A 85 -0.14 -4.15 1.49
C HIS A 85 0.12 -5.50 2.15
N ALA A 86 1.21 -6.20 1.77
CA ALA A 86 1.55 -7.50 2.37
C ALA A 86 1.74 -7.43 3.90
N LEU A 87 2.20 -6.28 4.41
CA LEU A 87 2.37 -6.00 5.84
C LEU A 87 1.05 -5.77 6.57
N GLY A 88 -0.05 -5.48 5.85
CA GLY A 88 -1.40 -5.33 6.38
C GLY A 88 -1.99 -3.94 6.24
N LEU A 89 -1.36 -3.04 5.47
CA LEU A 89 -1.93 -1.72 5.20
C LEU A 89 -2.89 -1.78 4.03
N GLU A 90 -4.04 -1.17 4.23
CA GLU A 90 -5.04 -0.94 3.20
C GLU A 90 -4.87 0.44 2.58
N HIS A 91 -5.57 0.72 1.48
CA HIS A 91 -5.54 2.05 0.90
C HIS A 91 -6.16 3.12 1.82
N GLU A 92 -5.51 4.28 1.90
CA GLU A 92 -5.93 5.37 2.77
C GLU A 92 -7.32 5.93 2.37
N HIS A 93 -7.65 5.95 1.07
CA HIS A 93 -8.97 6.38 0.56
C HIS A 93 -10.11 5.39 0.85
N GLN A 94 -9.80 4.19 1.32
CA GLN A 94 -10.78 3.17 1.72
C GLN A 94 -11.08 3.20 3.22
N ARG A 95 -10.43 4.08 4.00
CA ARG A 95 -10.72 4.20 5.44
C ARG A 95 -12.21 4.42 5.72
N PRO A 96 -12.76 3.86 6.82
CA PRO A 96 -14.16 4.05 7.23
C PRO A 96 -14.56 5.53 7.35
N ASP A 97 -13.62 6.40 7.77
CA ASP A 97 -13.80 7.83 8.00
C ASP A 97 -13.47 8.72 6.78
N ARG A 98 -13.10 8.12 5.62
CA ARG A 98 -12.62 8.85 4.43
C ARG A 98 -13.58 9.93 3.92
N ASP A 99 -14.88 9.76 4.10
CA ASP A 99 -15.89 10.73 3.67
C ASP A 99 -15.83 12.07 4.45
N ARG A 100 -15.05 12.17 5.53
CA ARG A 100 -14.73 13.45 6.19
C ARG A 100 -13.67 14.25 5.44
N TYR A 101 -12.87 13.59 4.61
CA TYR A 101 -11.64 14.13 4.02
C TYR A 101 -11.72 14.24 2.50
N ILE A 102 -12.37 13.28 1.85
CA ILE A 102 -12.57 13.24 0.40
C ILE A 102 -14.04 13.02 0.04
N GLU A 103 -14.37 13.29 -1.21
CA GLU A 103 -15.65 12.96 -1.82
C GLU A 103 -15.41 12.18 -3.12
N ILE A 104 -16.03 11.00 -3.24
CA ILE A 104 -15.96 10.20 -4.46
C ILE A 104 -16.95 10.74 -5.50
N GLN A 105 -16.44 11.05 -6.69
CA GLN A 105 -17.21 11.48 -7.85
C GLN A 105 -17.67 10.26 -8.65
N TRP A 106 -18.62 9.49 -8.11
CA TRP A 106 -19.07 8.21 -8.67
C TRP A 106 -19.42 8.25 -10.17
N LYS A 107 -20.02 9.35 -10.65
CA LYS A 107 -20.34 9.55 -12.07
C LYS A 107 -19.11 9.53 -13.01
N ASN A 108 -17.93 9.83 -12.48
CA ASN A 108 -16.67 9.87 -13.21
C ASN A 108 -15.91 8.54 -13.14
N VAL A 109 -16.31 7.63 -12.25
CA VAL A 109 -15.68 6.30 -12.12
C VAL A 109 -16.03 5.45 -13.34
N GLU A 110 -15.04 4.74 -13.87
CA GLU A 110 -15.23 3.78 -14.95
C GLU A 110 -16.20 2.65 -14.51
N PRO A 111 -17.20 2.28 -15.34
CA PRO A 111 -18.13 1.21 -14.98
C PRO A 111 -17.42 -0.09 -14.62
N GLY A 112 -17.78 -0.69 -13.48
CA GLY A 112 -17.18 -1.92 -12.97
C GLY A 112 -15.93 -1.70 -12.11
N LYS A 113 -15.50 -0.44 -11.90
CA LYS A 113 -14.37 -0.09 -11.03
C LYS A 113 -14.78 0.50 -9.69
N GLU A 114 -16.07 0.59 -9.40
CA GLU A 114 -16.63 1.18 -8.18
C GLU A 114 -16.09 0.50 -6.91
N ILE A 115 -15.87 -0.82 -6.96
CA ILE A 115 -15.37 -1.64 -5.84
C ILE A 115 -13.99 -1.19 -5.33
N ASN A 116 -13.18 -0.53 -6.16
CA ASN A 116 -11.87 0.02 -5.75
C ASN A 116 -11.99 1.22 -4.80
N PHE A 117 -13.21 1.74 -4.62
CA PHE A 117 -13.53 2.85 -3.73
C PHE A 117 -14.39 2.41 -2.54
N ASP A 118 -14.68 1.12 -2.41
CA ASP A 118 -15.43 0.61 -1.26
C ASP A 118 -14.65 0.85 0.03
N LYS A 119 -15.37 1.26 1.07
CA LYS A 119 -14.78 1.48 2.38
C LYS A 119 -14.57 0.15 3.08
N ILE A 120 -13.45 0.03 3.77
CA ILE A 120 -13.20 -1.07 4.70
C ILE A 120 -14.18 -0.92 5.86
N LYS A 121 -14.61 -2.04 6.45
CA LYS A 121 -15.49 -2.01 7.61
C LYS A 121 -14.70 -1.56 8.83
N LEU A 122 -15.35 -0.81 9.72
CA LEU A 122 -14.72 -0.35 10.97
C LEU A 122 -14.25 -1.51 11.86
N THR A 123 -14.82 -2.71 11.72
CA THR A 123 -14.41 -3.92 12.46
C THR A 123 -13.13 -4.55 11.94
N ASP A 124 -12.72 -4.17 10.73
CA ASP A 124 -11.66 -4.85 9.97
C ASP A 124 -10.40 -3.98 9.89
N VAL A 125 -10.45 -2.73 10.40
CA VAL A 125 -9.34 -1.81 10.42
C VAL A 125 -9.36 -0.94 11.66
N ASP A 126 -8.19 -0.77 12.27
CA ASP A 126 -7.99 0.18 13.34
C ASP A 126 -7.53 1.53 12.80
N ILE A 127 -8.16 2.61 13.26
CA ILE A 127 -7.82 3.98 12.87
C ILE A 127 -7.02 4.63 14.01
N TYR A 128 -5.70 4.53 13.92
CA TYR A 128 -4.78 5.10 14.93
C TYR A 128 -4.34 6.53 14.62
N HIS A 129 -4.47 6.97 13.36
CA HIS A 129 -3.88 8.22 12.88
C HIS A 129 -4.89 9.14 12.20
N THR A 130 -4.51 10.40 12.07
CA THR A 130 -5.20 11.34 11.18
C THR A 130 -5.15 10.85 9.73
N TYR A 131 -6.09 11.32 8.92
CA TYR A 131 -6.12 11.00 7.49
C TYR A 131 -4.96 11.68 6.76
N ASP A 132 -4.25 10.91 5.95
CA ASP A 132 -3.09 11.39 5.22
C ASP A 132 -3.33 11.42 3.70
N TYR A 133 -3.59 12.61 3.17
CA TYR A 133 -3.77 12.81 1.73
C TYR A 133 -2.52 12.49 0.89
N HIS A 134 -1.35 12.47 1.53
CA HIS A 134 -0.05 12.24 0.89
C HIS A 134 0.52 10.86 1.17
N SER A 135 -0.22 10.00 1.87
CA SER A 135 0.19 8.62 2.14
C SER A 135 0.51 7.92 0.83
N LEU A 136 1.58 7.11 0.84
CA LEU A 136 1.93 6.22 -0.26
C LEU A 136 0.80 5.22 -0.57
N MET A 137 -0.08 4.96 0.41
CA MET A 137 -1.26 4.10 0.26
C MET A 137 -2.50 4.84 -0.24
N HIS A 138 -2.41 6.13 -0.59
CA HIS A 138 -3.52 6.91 -1.12
C HIS A 138 -3.47 6.96 -2.65
N TYR A 139 -4.57 6.59 -3.33
CA TYR A 139 -4.68 6.76 -4.77
C TYR A 139 -4.66 8.22 -5.23
N ASP A 140 -4.19 8.48 -6.45
CA ASP A 140 -4.31 9.78 -7.08
C ASP A 140 -5.78 10.16 -7.32
N GLY A 141 -6.05 11.46 -7.52
CA GLY A 141 -7.42 11.98 -7.64
C GLY A 141 -8.19 11.53 -8.89
N THR A 142 -7.54 10.88 -9.85
CA THR A 142 -8.10 10.43 -11.13
C THR A 142 -8.08 8.92 -11.32
N ALA A 143 -7.62 8.16 -10.31
CA ALA A 143 -7.61 6.70 -10.32
C ALA A 143 -8.96 6.15 -10.79
N PHE A 144 -8.93 5.19 -11.72
CA PHE A 144 -10.13 4.58 -12.34
C PHE A 144 -11.16 5.56 -12.92
N GLY A 145 -10.71 6.77 -13.29
CA GLY A 145 -11.54 7.77 -13.95
C GLY A 145 -11.80 7.43 -15.41
N ARG A 146 -13.03 7.65 -15.86
CA ARG A 146 -13.37 7.64 -17.28
C ARG A 146 -12.50 8.65 -18.03
N ILE A 147 -12.16 8.36 -19.27
CA ILE A 147 -11.47 9.32 -20.13
C ILE A 147 -12.45 10.38 -20.60
N ASP A 148 -12.18 11.65 -20.25
CA ASP A 148 -12.93 12.79 -20.76
C ASP A 148 -12.72 12.90 -22.28
N LYS A 149 -13.83 12.95 -23.03
CA LYS A 149 -13.78 12.89 -24.50
C LYS A 149 -13.10 14.11 -25.13
N ARG A 150 -13.12 15.26 -24.44
CA ARG A 150 -12.60 16.53 -24.97
C ARG A 150 -11.11 16.70 -24.68
N SER A 151 -10.72 16.54 -23.42
CA SER A 151 -9.34 16.70 -22.96
C SER A 151 -8.47 15.46 -23.20
N ARG A 152 -9.10 14.29 -23.40
CA ARG A 152 -8.44 12.97 -23.49
C ARG A 152 -7.67 12.60 -22.21
N GLN A 153 -8.02 13.20 -21.08
CA GLN A 153 -7.45 12.93 -19.77
C GLN A 153 -8.42 12.13 -18.88
N PRO A 154 -7.92 11.36 -17.91
CA PRO A 154 -8.75 10.77 -16.87
C PRO A 154 -9.56 11.83 -16.10
N MET A 155 -10.83 11.56 -15.85
CA MET A 155 -11.69 12.41 -15.04
C MET A 155 -11.38 12.23 -13.56
N MET A 156 -11.47 13.31 -12.78
CA MET A 156 -11.31 13.25 -11.32
C MET A 156 -12.38 12.37 -10.67
N THR A 157 -11.97 11.33 -9.95
CA THR A 157 -12.81 10.41 -9.20
C THR A 157 -12.81 10.71 -7.71
N MET A 158 -11.80 11.41 -7.19
CA MET A 158 -11.71 11.80 -5.78
C MET A 158 -11.42 13.28 -5.63
N ARG A 159 -12.28 13.97 -4.89
CA ARG A 159 -12.12 15.40 -4.58
C ARG A 159 -11.75 15.57 -3.10
N PRO A 160 -10.60 16.20 -2.76
CA PRO A 160 -10.30 16.53 -1.38
C PRO A 160 -11.24 17.64 -0.86
N LYS A 161 -11.61 17.56 0.42
CA LYS A 161 -12.45 18.56 1.11
C LYS A 161 -11.65 19.68 1.74
N ARG A 162 -10.34 19.51 1.92
CA ARG A 162 -9.43 20.54 2.40
C ARG A 162 -8.91 21.36 1.23
N ASP A 163 -9.02 22.67 1.34
CA ASP A 163 -8.52 23.61 0.33
C ASP A 163 -6.99 23.50 0.16
N GLY A 164 -6.53 23.65 -1.08
CA GLY A 164 -5.10 23.58 -1.42
C GLY A 164 -4.53 22.18 -1.56
N ILE A 165 -5.29 21.12 -1.24
CA ILE A 165 -4.86 19.73 -1.46
C ILE A 165 -5.09 19.33 -2.92
N VAL A 166 -4.08 18.70 -3.51
CA VAL A 166 -4.17 18.03 -4.82
C VAL A 166 -3.74 16.59 -4.63
N LEU A 167 -4.62 15.66 -4.98
CA LEU A 167 -4.36 14.22 -4.89
C LEU A 167 -3.58 13.79 -6.15
N ARG A 168 -2.28 13.55 -5.97
CA ARG A 168 -1.35 13.09 -7.01
C ARG A 168 -0.83 11.70 -6.64
N ASP A 169 -0.10 11.07 -7.55
CA ASP A 169 0.75 9.95 -7.18
C ASP A 169 1.75 10.39 -6.11
N ASN A 170 1.72 9.72 -4.97
CA ASN A 170 2.67 9.94 -3.88
C ASN A 170 3.84 8.96 -4.09
N LEU A 171 5.07 9.49 -4.05
CA LEU A 171 6.29 8.75 -4.40
C LEU A 171 7.22 8.52 -3.20
N GLU A 172 6.83 8.99 -2.03
CA GLU A 172 7.62 8.96 -0.81
C GLU A 172 6.76 8.47 0.36
N LEU A 173 7.38 7.82 1.32
CA LEU A 173 6.73 7.48 2.60
C LEU A 173 6.55 8.75 3.41
N THR A 174 5.34 8.98 3.92
CA THR A 174 5.12 10.04 4.92
C THR A 174 5.52 9.58 6.31
N ASP A 175 5.67 10.52 7.24
CA ASP A 175 5.87 10.20 8.66
C ASP A 175 4.75 9.30 9.20
N LEU A 176 3.51 9.49 8.73
CA LEU A 176 2.37 8.67 9.13
C LEU A 176 2.39 7.27 8.51
N ASP A 177 2.93 7.09 7.31
CA ASP A 177 3.18 5.76 6.73
C ASP A 177 4.23 4.99 7.57
N ILE A 178 5.30 5.68 7.98
CA ILE A 178 6.33 5.13 8.84
C ILE A 178 5.77 4.75 10.22
N GLU A 179 4.98 5.62 10.83
CA GLU A 179 4.33 5.36 12.13
C GLU A 179 3.42 4.12 12.05
N LYS A 180 2.62 3.98 10.98
CA LYS A 180 1.80 2.79 10.73
C LYS A 180 2.64 1.52 10.66
N LEU A 181 3.76 1.56 9.94
CA LEU A 181 4.70 0.42 9.84
C LEU A 181 5.29 0.06 11.20
N GLN A 182 5.64 1.05 12.03
CA GLN A 182 6.18 0.84 13.38
C GLN A 182 5.15 0.16 14.28
N ILE A 183 3.90 0.66 14.28
CA ILE A 183 2.78 0.08 15.03
C ILE A 183 2.53 -1.36 14.61
N LEU A 184 2.41 -1.63 13.30
CA LEU A 184 2.19 -2.99 12.79
C LEU A 184 3.34 -3.94 13.15
N SER A 185 4.58 -3.45 13.14
CA SER A 185 5.74 -4.24 13.52
C SER A 185 5.89 -4.45 15.03
N GLY A 186 5.08 -3.77 15.85
CA GLY A 186 5.06 -3.89 17.31
C GLY A 186 6.27 -3.27 18.01
N CYS A 187 6.92 -2.29 17.37
CA CYS A 187 8.13 -1.66 17.90
C CYS A 187 7.97 -0.16 18.16
N ASP A 188 8.57 0.28 19.25
CA ASP A 188 8.73 1.69 19.61
C ASP A 188 10.15 2.13 19.25
N LEU A 189 10.32 2.70 18.05
CA LEU A 189 11.62 3.18 17.58
C LEU A 189 12.08 4.47 18.30
N THR A 190 11.28 5.03 19.21
CA THR A 190 11.64 6.22 20.00
C THR A 190 12.40 5.90 21.28
N LYS A 191 12.65 4.61 21.56
CA LYS A 191 13.40 4.12 22.75
C LYS A 191 14.81 3.60 22.43
N SER A 192 15.55 4.31 21.57
CA SER A 192 16.99 4.08 21.35
C SER A 192 17.83 5.25 21.83
#